data_AF-A0A7G9S1M2-F1
#
_entry.id   AF-A0A7G9S1M2-F1
#
_cell.length_a   1.000
_cell.length_b   1.000
_cell.length_c   1.000
_cell.angle_alpha   90.00
_cell.angle_beta   90.00
_cell.angle_gamma   90.00
#
_symmetry.space_group_name_H-M   'P 1'
#
loop_
_entity.id
_entity.type
_entity.pdbx_description
1 polymer ?
#
loop_
_entity_poly.entity_id
_entity_poly.type
_entity_poly.pdbx_seq_one_letter_code
_entity_poly.pdbx_strand_id
1 'polypeptide(L)'
;MCKILDISISGFYKYKISKPKIDTETQRVVRIFNDNQKTYGSRCIRKECRREGVVVSRRRIARIMQVEELISTCVLAHYKVHK
;
A
#
# COMPACT_ATOMS: atom_id res chain seq x y z
N MET A 1 31.29 2.21 -14.81
CA MET A 1 30.41 3.34 -15.16
C MET A 1 30.79 4.61 -14.38
N CYS A 2 30.50 4.75 -13.07
CA CYS A 2 30.85 5.98 -12.33
C CYS A 2 32.36 6.29 -12.24
N LYS A 3 33.22 5.26 -12.06
CA LYS A 3 34.69 5.42 -12.10
C LYS A 3 35.26 5.78 -13.47
N ILE A 4 34.54 5.45 -14.54
CA ILE A 4 34.98 5.69 -15.93
C ILE A 4 34.56 7.10 -16.38
N LEU A 5 33.44 7.58 -15.84
CA LEU A 5 32.85 8.89 -16.13
C LEU A 5 33.29 9.99 -15.15
N ASP A 6 34.13 9.64 -14.17
CA ASP A 6 34.59 10.52 -13.08
C ASP A 6 33.46 11.20 -12.29
N ILE A 7 32.41 10.43 -11.99
CA ILE A 7 31.23 10.90 -11.24
C ILE A 7 31.22 10.29 -9.85
N SER A 8 30.86 11.10 -8.84
CA SER A 8 30.65 10.60 -7.48
C SER A 8 29.49 9.60 -7.41
N ILE A 9 29.70 8.49 -6.70
CA ILE A 9 28.70 7.41 -6.55
C ILE A 9 27.42 7.98 -5.92
N SER A 10 27.57 8.85 -4.90
CA SER A 10 26.45 9.51 -4.22
C SER A 10 25.65 10.42 -5.17
N GLY A 11 26.32 11.19 -6.01
CA GLY A 11 25.67 12.04 -7.03
C GLY A 11 24.90 11.21 -8.06
N PHE A 12 25.49 10.11 -8.53
CA PHE A 12 24.86 9.20 -9.48
C PHE A 12 23.56 8.59 -8.92
N TYR A 13 23.59 8.05 -7.70
CA TYR A 13 22.40 7.50 -7.08
C TYR A 13 21.35 8.58 -6.78
N LYS A 14 21.74 9.76 -6.30
CA LYS A 14 20.81 10.88 -6.07
C LYS A 14 20.07 11.28 -7.34
N TYR A 15 20.77 11.37 -8.48
CA TYR A 15 20.17 11.63 -9.79
C TYR A 15 19.23 10.50 -10.22
N LYS A 16 19.64 9.25 -10.03
CA LYS A 16 18.85 8.06 -10.40
C LYS A 16 17.58 7.87 -9.57
N ILE A 17 17.59 8.30 -8.30
CA ILE A 17 16.47 8.12 -7.34
C ILE A 17 15.35 9.16 -7.57
N SER A 18 15.56 10.20 -8.38
CA SER A 18 14.68 11.38 -8.49
C SER A 18 13.24 11.14 -8.98
N LYS A 19 12.81 9.92 -9.28
CA LYS A 19 11.42 9.65 -9.66
C LYS A 19 10.72 8.88 -8.55
N PRO A 20 9.84 9.52 -7.75
CA PRO A 20 8.94 8.75 -6.90
C PRO A 20 8.05 7.93 -7.83
N LYS A 21 8.22 6.61 -7.79
CA LYS A 21 7.36 5.70 -8.55
C LYS A 21 5.98 5.79 -7.90
N ILE A 22 5.02 6.36 -8.61
CA ILE A 22 3.61 6.35 -8.18
C ILE A 22 3.23 4.87 -8.06
N ASP A 23 2.96 4.45 -6.83
CA ASP A 23 2.70 3.07 -6.51
C ASP A 23 1.22 2.78 -6.85
N THR A 24 1.01 2.24 -8.04
CA THR A 24 -0.32 1.93 -8.60
C THR A 24 -1.13 1.03 -7.66
N GLU A 25 -0.45 0.18 -6.90
CA GLU A 25 -1.04 -0.70 -5.90
C GLU A 25 -1.66 0.08 -4.73
N THR A 26 -1.01 1.16 -4.29
CA THR A 26 -1.48 2.01 -3.18
C THR A 26 -2.80 2.68 -3.55
N GLN A 27 -2.85 3.26 -4.74
CA GLN A 27 -4.06 3.90 -5.27
C GLN A 27 -5.23 2.89 -5.38
N ARG A 28 -4.94 1.68 -5.84
CA ARG A 28 -5.95 0.61 -5.95
C ARG A 28 -6.48 0.18 -4.58
N VAL A 29 -5.61 0.00 -3.59
CA VAL A 29 -6.01 -0.35 -2.22
C VAL A 29 -6.90 0.75 -1.61
N VAL A 30 -6.53 2.02 -1.76
CA VAL A 30 -7.32 3.16 -1.27
C VAL A 30 -8.69 3.21 -1.96
N ARG A 31 -8.73 2.99 -3.28
CA ARG A 31 -9.98 2.95 -4.04
C ARG A 31 -10.92 1.86 -3.53
N ILE A 32 -10.45 0.61 -3.46
CA ILE A 32 -11.26 -0.53 -2.98
C ILE A 32 -11.77 -0.28 -1.56
N PHE A 33 -10.93 0.34 -0.71
CA PHE A 33 -11.31 0.67 0.67
C PHE A 33 -12.44 1.70 0.74
N ASN A 34 -12.37 2.75 -0.09
CA ASN A 34 -13.40 3.78 -0.17
C ASN A 34 -14.70 3.26 -0.81
N ASP A 35 -14.60 2.47 -1.88
CA ASP A 35 -15.75 1.86 -2.56
C ASP A 35 -16.54 0.94 -1.61
N ASN A 36 -15.86 0.28 -0.67
CA ASN A 36 -16.46 -0.58 0.34
C ASN A 36 -16.83 0.14 1.64
N GLN A 37 -16.99 1.48 1.63
CA GLN A 37 -17.38 2.28 2.79
C GLN A 37 -16.50 2.06 4.02
N LYS A 38 -15.19 1.84 3.82
CA LYS A 38 -14.22 1.59 4.90
C LYS A 38 -14.49 0.31 5.70
N THR A 39 -15.31 -0.60 5.18
CA THR A 39 -15.65 -1.87 5.85
C THR A 39 -14.54 -2.91 5.72
N TYR A 40 -13.73 -2.84 4.67
CA TYR A 40 -12.81 -3.92 4.34
C TYR A 40 -11.45 -3.75 5.02
N GLY A 41 -11.04 -4.78 5.76
CA GLY A 41 -9.66 -4.92 6.24
C GLY A 41 -8.74 -5.60 5.21
N SER A 42 -7.48 -5.79 5.58
CA SER A 42 -6.43 -6.37 4.71
C SER A 42 -6.78 -7.72 4.07
N ARG A 43 -7.57 -8.57 4.74
CA ARG A 43 -7.98 -9.88 4.22
C ARG A 43 -9.03 -9.76 3.10
N CYS A 44 -9.97 -8.82 3.23
CA CYS A 44 -11.03 -8.59 2.26
C CYS A 44 -10.49 -7.87 1.03
N ILE A 45 -9.66 -6.83 1.23
CA ILE A 45 -8.98 -6.11 0.13
C ILE A 45 -8.18 -7.08 -0.74
N ARG A 46 -7.45 -8.02 -0.14
CA ARG A 46 -6.71 -9.05 -0.90
C ARG A 46 -7.62 -9.91 -1.77
N LYS A 47 -8.83 -10.23 -1.33
CA LYS A 47 -9.79 -11.00 -2.13
C LYS A 47 -10.27 -10.19 -3.33
N GLU A 48 -10.60 -8.90 -3.11
CA GLU A 48 -10.99 -8.01 -4.21
C GLU A 48 -9.85 -7.79 -5.20
N CYS A 49 -8.62 -7.51 -4.74
CA CYS A 49 -7.47 -7.40 -5.63
C CYS A 49 -7.30 -8.66 -6.50
N ARG A 50 -7.48 -9.85 -5.90
CA ARG A 50 -7.41 -11.11 -6.64
C ARG A 50 -8.55 -11.27 -7.67
N ARG A 51 -9.75 -10.77 -7.38
CA ARG A 51 -10.88 -10.76 -8.33
C ARG A 51 -10.60 -9.82 -9.50
N GLU A 52 -9.95 -8.70 -9.25
CA GLU A 52 -9.53 -7.76 -10.29
C GLU A 52 -8.26 -8.21 -11.06
N GLY A 53 -7.75 -9.42 -10.78
CA GLY A 53 -6.58 -10.01 -11.46
C GLY A 53 -5.22 -9.56 -10.92
N VAL A 54 -5.18 -8.80 -9.82
CA VAL A 54 -3.95 -8.27 -9.23
C VAL A 54 -3.55 -9.07 -7.99
N VAL A 55 -2.34 -9.64 -8.01
CA VAL A 55 -1.82 -10.43 -6.89
C VAL A 55 -0.97 -9.54 -5.98
N VAL A 56 -1.61 -9.02 -4.93
CA VAL A 56 -0.93 -8.23 -3.89
C VAL A 56 -0.79 -9.05 -2.61
N SER A 57 0.40 -9.03 -2.00
CA SER A 57 0.63 -9.74 -0.74
C SER A 57 -0.15 -9.10 0.42
N ARG A 58 -0.62 -9.91 1.38
CA ARG A 58 -1.29 -9.40 2.59
C ARG A 58 -0.41 -8.42 3.37
N ARG A 59 0.90 -8.70 3.45
CA ARG A 59 1.87 -7.83 4.14
C ARG A 59 2.01 -6.48 3.44
N ARG A 60 1.99 -6.46 2.11
CA ARG A 60 2.03 -5.22 1.33
C ARG A 60 0.78 -4.38 1.56
N ILE A 61 -0.40 -4.99 1.51
CA ILE A 61 -1.68 -4.32 1.80
C ILE A 61 -1.68 -3.77 3.23
N ALA A 62 -1.23 -4.56 4.23
CA ALA A 62 -1.17 -4.10 5.61
C ALA A 62 -0.24 -2.88 5.78
N ARG A 63 0.92 -2.87 5.12
CA ARG A 63 1.83 -1.71 5.13
C ARG A 63 1.21 -0.48 4.46
N ILE A 64 0.51 -0.67 3.33
CA ILE A 64 -0.21 0.41 2.66
C ILE A 64 -1.28 0.99 3.59
N MET A 65 -2.10 0.13 4.22
CA MET A 65 -3.11 0.58 5.17
C MET A 65 -2.51 1.34 6.36
N GLN A 66 -1.31 0.96 6.82
CA GLN A 66 -0.61 1.65 7.90
C GLN A 66 -0.05 3.00 7.46
N VAL A 67 0.54 3.10 6.27
CA VAL A 67 1.12 4.36 5.74
C VAL A 67 0.03 5.37 5.41
N GLU A 68 -1.10 4.90 4.89
CA GLU A 68 -2.25 5.73 4.49
C GLU A 68 -3.29 5.91 5.62
N GLU A 69 -2.99 5.47 6.84
CA GLU A 69 -3.86 5.55 8.03
C GLU A 69 -5.30 5.00 7.81
N LEU A 70 -5.44 3.94 7.00
CA LEU A 70 -6.72 3.32 6.67
C LEU A 70 -7.19 2.38 7.78
N ILE A 71 -8.17 2.82 8.58
CA ILE A 71 -8.76 2.04 9.67
C ILE A 71 -10.12 1.48 9.24
N SER A 72 -10.23 0.15 9.18
CA SER A 72 -11.49 -0.51 8.82
C SER A 72 -12.51 -0.49 9.97
N THR A 73 -13.78 -0.26 9.69
CA THR A 73 -14.86 -0.23 10.69
C THR A 73 -15.04 -1.54 11.46
N CYS A 74 -14.75 -2.69 10.84
CA CYS A 74 -14.78 -3.99 11.51
C CYS A 74 -13.70 -4.17 12.58
N VAL A 75 -12.66 -3.31 12.62
CA VAL A 75 -11.68 -3.26 13.73
C VAL A 75 -12.19 -2.36 14.86
N LEU A 76 -12.98 -1.33 14.54
CA LEU A 76 -13.59 -0.43 15.52
C LEU A 76 -14.78 -1.05 16.26
N ALA A 77 -15.40 -2.09 15.69
CA ALA A 77 -16.49 -2.81 16.34
C ALA A 77 -15.95 -3.60 17.54
N HIS A 78 -15.87 -2.94 18.70
CA HIS A 78 -15.61 -3.60 19.98
C HIS A 78 -16.72 -4.61 20.28
N TYR A 79 -16.32 -5.77 20.83
CA TYR A 79 -17.25 -6.76 21.35
C TYR A 79 -18.13 -6.11 22.42
N LYS A 80 -19.45 -6.03 22.16
CA LYS A 80 -20.42 -5.54 23.14
C LYS A 80 -20.71 -6.70 24.11
N VAL A 81 -20.23 -6.59 25.35
CA VAL A 81 -20.64 -7.50 26.42
C VAL A 81 -22.12 -7.23 26.69
N HIS A 82 -22.98 -8.21 26.40
CA HIS A 82 -24.38 -8.18 26.80
C HIS A 82 -24.45 -8.58 28.29
N LYS A 83 -25.05 -7.71 29.12
CA LYS A 83 -25.40 -8.00 30.52
C LYS A 83 -26.74 -8.71 30.58
#